data_AF-A0A9D8SQ69-F1
#
_entry.id   AF-A0A9D8SQ69-F1
#
_cell.length_a   1.000
_cell.length_b   1.000
_cell.length_c   1.000
_cell.angle_alpha   90.00
_cell.angle_beta   90.00
_cell.angle_gamma   90.00
#
_symmetry.space_group_name_H-M   'P 1'
#
loop_
_entity.id
_entity.type
_entity.pdbx_description
1 polymer ?
#
loop_
_entity_poly.entity_id
_entity_poly.type
_entity_poly.pdbx_seq_one_letter_code
_entity_poly.pdbx_strand_id
1 'polypeptide(L)'
;VIVADNEAMADYFLIPYLQYSKIEPINQEKSRYSMAVTVKLQASGGAKIDKEEKRRFILIDNAQDKQEIARKLMLKLIKEASTALVIRLKNK
;
A
#
# COMPACT_ATOMS: atom_id res chain seq x y z
N VAL A 1 6.46 -19.91 5.25
CA VAL A 1 6.82 -18.47 5.35
C VAL A 1 6.69 -18.11 6.81
N ILE A 2 7.82 -17.99 7.51
CA ILE A 2 7.84 -17.53 8.90
C ILE A 2 7.64 -16.01 8.84
N VAL A 3 6.57 -15.51 9.43
CA VAL A 3 6.37 -14.06 9.63
C VAL A 3 7.03 -13.75 10.97
N ALA A 4 8.23 -13.19 10.94
CA ALA A 4 8.92 -12.76 12.14
C ALA A 4 8.58 -11.29 12.43
N ASP A 5 8.40 -11.00 13.71
CA ASP A 5 8.15 -9.69 14.32
C ASP A 5 9.43 -8.90 14.63
N ASN A 6 10.59 -9.49 14.33
CA ASN A 6 11.93 -8.90 14.47
C ASN A 6 12.67 -8.92 13.13
N GLU A 7 13.18 -7.75 12.71
CA GLU A 7 13.99 -7.57 11.50
C GLU A 7 15.24 -8.48 11.49
N ALA A 8 15.83 -8.74 12.66
CA ALA A 8 16.98 -9.62 12.80
C ALA A 8 16.67 -11.12 12.60
N MET A 9 15.39 -11.49 12.54
CA MET A 9 14.93 -12.88 12.42
C MET A 9 14.16 -13.18 11.14
N ALA A 10 13.79 -12.16 10.37
CA ALA A 10 13.14 -12.34 9.08
C ALA A 10 14.18 -12.57 7.98
N ASP A 11 13.88 -13.39 6.98
CA ASP A 11 14.68 -13.45 5.73
C ASP A 11 14.41 -12.23 4.84
N TYR A 12 13.16 -11.77 4.88
CA TYR A 12 12.66 -10.66 4.08
C TYR A 12 11.68 -9.79 4.88
N PHE A 13 11.68 -8.50 4.59
CA PHE A 13 10.73 -7.54 5.13
C PHE A 13 10.07 -6.70 4.03
N LEU A 14 8.85 -6.27 4.31
CA LEU A 14 8.03 -5.44 3.42
C LEU A 14 7.99 -4.01 3.96
N ILE A 15 8.38 -3.05 3.12
CA ILE A 15 8.42 -1.64 3.50
C ILE A 15 7.41 -0.87 2.65
N PRO A 16 6.25 -0.47 3.20
CA PRO A 16 5.28 0.35 2.49
C PRO A 16 5.73 1.82 2.44
N TYR A 17 5.49 2.46 1.31
CA TYR A 17 5.72 3.88 1.07
C TYR A 17 4.49 4.48 0.39
N LEU A 18 3.86 5.47 1.03
CA LEU A 18 2.86 6.29 0.37
C LEU A 18 3.55 7.18 -0.67
N GLN A 19 3.21 7.04 -1.94
CA GLN A 19 3.77 7.87 -3.02
C GLN A 19 3.02 9.19 -3.14
N TYR A 20 1.68 9.13 -3.14
CA TYR A 20 0.85 10.32 -3.10
C TYR A 20 -0.56 9.99 -2.58
N SER A 21 -1.24 11.03 -2.10
CA SER A 21 -2.62 11.01 -1.64
C SER A 21 -3.24 12.36 -1.98
N LYS A 22 -4.26 12.39 -2.84
CA LYS A 22 -4.86 13.63 -3.37
C LYS A 22 -6.39 13.53 -3.41
N ILE A 23 -7.06 14.55 -2.88
CA ILE A 23 -8.51 14.72 -3.02
C ILE A 23 -8.78 15.90 -3.96
N GLU A 24 -9.66 15.69 -4.93
CA GLU A 24 -10.07 16.68 -5.92
C GLU A 24 -11.59 16.79 -5.93
N PRO A 25 -12.17 17.98 -5.73
CA PRO A 25 -13.62 18.15 -5.82
C PRO A 25 -14.09 17.90 -7.26
N ILE A 26 -15.20 17.17 -7.40
CA ILE A 26 -15.89 16.98 -8.69
C ILE A 26 -17.08 17.95 -8.75
N ASN A 27 -17.85 18.01 -7.67
CA ASN A 27 -18.96 18.95 -7.49
C ASN A 27 -19.17 19.25 -6.00
N GLN A 28 -20.27 19.91 -5.65
CA GLN A 28 -20.59 20.29 -4.27
C GLN A 28 -20.73 19.08 -3.33
N GLU A 29 -21.14 17.93 -3.84
CA GLU A 29 -21.45 16.74 -3.04
C GLU A 29 -20.34 15.68 -3.07
N LYS A 30 -19.54 15.62 -4.15
CA LYS A 30 -18.60 14.52 -4.42
C LYS A 30 -17.19 15.00 -4.71
N SER A 31 -16.23 14.20 -4.25
CA SER A 31 -14.80 14.35 -4.56
C SER A 31 -14.21 13.04 -5.10
N ARG A 32 -13.19 13.16 -5.94
CA ARG A 32 -12.29 12.07 -6.32
C ARG A 32 -11.15 12.00 -5.31
N TYR A 33 -10.99 10.86 -4.65
CA TYR A 33 -9.81 10.58 -3.85
C TYR A 33 -8.90 9.59 -4.58
N SER A 34 -7.70 10.04 -4.97
CA SER A 34 -6.65 9.22 -5.58
C SER A 34 -5.49 8.95 -4.61
N MET A 35 -5.00 7.72 -4.58
CA MET A 35 -3.86 7.31 -3.76
C MET A 35 -2.96 6.32 -4.50
N ALA A 36 -1.65 6.42 -4.31
CA ALA A 36 -0.70 5.40 -4.72
C ALA A 36 0.24 5.02 -3.58
N VAL A 37 0.46 3.71 -3.43
CA VAL A 37 1.35 3.12 -2.44
C VAL A 37 2.31 2.19 -3.17
N THR A 38 3.58 2.24 -2.79
CA THR A 38 4.62 1.30 -3.22
C THR A 38 5.07 0.48 -2.02
N VAL A 39 5.04 -0.84 -2.13
CA VAL A 39 5.65 -1.73 -1.15
C VAL A 39 6.96 -2.26 -1.74
N LYS A 40 8.05 -2.18 -0.97
CA LYS A 40 9.35 -2.76 -1.34
C LYS A 40 9.54 -4.07 -0.58
N LEU A 41 10.09 -5.07 -1.25
CA LEU A 41 10.59 -6.31 -0.63
C LEU A 41 12.11 -6.21 -0.52
N GLN A 42 12.62 -6.35 0.70
CA GLN A 42 14.04 -6.25 1.01
C GLN A 42 14.48 -7.49 1.79
N ALA A 43 15.65 -8.04 1.46
CA ALA A 43 16.29 -9.09 2.26
C ALA A 43 17.02 -8.47 3.45
N SER A 44 17.20 -9.25 4.51
CA SER A 44 17.91 -8.85 5.74
C SER A 44 19.38 -8.49 5.53
N GLY A 45 19.96 -8.84 4.38
CA GLY A 45 21.26 -8.33 3.92
C GLY A 45 21.23 -6.94 3.29
N GLY A 46 20.10 -6.22 3.33
CA GLY A 46 19.97 -4.84 2.83
C GLY A 46 19.67 -4.72 1.34
N ALA A 47 19.83 -5.78 0.55
CA ALA A 47 19.53 -5.76 -0.87
C ALA A 47 18.01 -5.70 -1.13
N LYS A 48 17.57 -4.67 -1.84
CA LYS A 48 16.20 -4.61 -2.36
C LYS A 48 16.03 -5.63 -3.47
N ILE A 49 15.02 -6.49 -3.35
CA ILE A 49 14.78 -7.58 -4.31
C ILE A 49 13.67 -7.22 -5.28
N ASP A 50 12.62 -6.55 -4.80
CA ASP A 50 11.45 -6.24 -5.63
C ASP A 50 10.68 -5.02 -5.11
N LYS A 51 9.74 -4.52 -5.91
CA LYS A 51 8.73 -3.54 -5.50
C LYS A 51 7.41 -3.78 -6.24
N GLU A 52 6.31 -3.40 -5.59
CA GLU A 52 4.99 -3.35 -6.21
C GLU A 52 4.35 -2.00 -5.93
N GLU A 53 3.86 -1.34 -6.98
CA GLU A 53 3.05 -0.12 -6.86
C GLU A 53 1.57 -0.49 -7.06
N LYS A 54 0.70 0.01 -6.18
CA LYS A 54 -0.75 -0.01 -6.36
C LYS A 54 -1.26 1.42 -6.33
N ARG A 55 -2.06 1.76 -7.34
CA ARG A 55 -2.70 3.07 -7.50
C ARG A 55 -4.18 2.88 -7.68
N ARG A 56 -4.98 3.69 -7.00
CA ARG A 56 -6.43 3.65 -7.13
C ARG A 56 -7.03 5.02 -6.88
N PHE A 57 -8.18 5.26 -7.48
CA PHE A 57 -9.07 6.34 -7.08
C PHE A 57 -10.44 5.78 -6.69
N ILE A 58 -11.13 6.52 -5.84
CA ILE A 58 -12.51 6.27 -5.44
C ILE A 58 -13.28 7.59 -5.45
N LEU A 59 -14.59 7.50 -5.66
CA LEU A 59 -15.50 8.62 -5.45
C LEU A 59 -15.96 8.58 -3.99
N ILE A 60 -15.93 9.73 -3.34
CA ILE A 60 -16.36 9.89 -1.95
C ILE A 60 -17.38 11.02 -1.88
N ASP A 61 -18.36 10.88 -1.00
CA ASP A 61 -19.25 11.99 -0.67
C ASP A 61 -18.53 12.92 0.31
N ASN A 62 -18.68 14.23 0.12
CA ASN A 62 -17.97 15.24 0.88
C ASN A 62 -18.33 15.26 2.37
N ALA A 63 -19.49 14.69 2.72
CA ALA A 63 -19.97 14.53 4.09
C ALA A 63 -19.38 13.31 4.84
N GLN A 64 -18.69 12.40 4.13
CA GLN A 64 -18.09 11.22 4.76
C GLN A 64 -16.79 11.56 5.50
N ASP A 65 -16.43 10.69 6.45
CA ASP A 65 -15.13 10.75 7.13
C ASP A 65 -13.99 10.41 6.16
N LYS A 66 -13.32 11.46 5.68
CA LYS A 66 -12.20 11.38 4.74
C LYS A 66 -10.99 10.67 5.32
N GLN A 67 -10.77 10.76 6.63
CA GLN A 67 -9.63 10.12 7.30
C GLN A 67 -9.85 8.61 7.39
N GLU A 68 -11.05 8.18 7.74
CA GLU A 68 -11.39 6.75 7.75
C GLU A 68 -11.34 6.14 6.34
N ILE A 69 -11.82 6.88 5.34
CA ILE A 69 -11.71 6.45 3.94
C ILE A 69 -10.24 6.36 3.50
N ALA A 70 -9.41 7.36 3.83
CA ALA A 70 -7.97 7.35 3.56
C ALA A 70 -7.30 6.12 4.14
N ARG A 71 -7.57 5.84 5.43
CA ARG A 71 -7.02 4.69 6.15
C ARG A 71 -7.42 3.38 5.50
N LYS A 72 -8.71 3.20 5.17
CA LYS A 72 -9.20 1.99 4.50
C LYS A 72 -8.57 1.79 3.13
N LEU A 73 -8.48 2.85 2.32
CA LEU A 73 -7.87 2.80 1.00
C LEU A 73 -6.38 2.45 1.09
N MET A 74 -5.64 3.11 1.98
CA MET A 74 -4.22 2.86 2.19
C MET A 74 -3.95 1.41 2.61
N LEU A 75 -4.66 0.90 3.62
CA LEU A 75 -4.52 -0.49 4.08
C LEU A 75 -4.83 -1.48 2.96
N LYS A 76 -5.85 -1.21 2.15
CA LYS A 76 -6.19 -2.04 0.99
C LYS A 76 -5.05 -2.07 -0.03
N LEU A 77 -4.49 -0.92 -0.41
CA LEU A 77 -3.40 -0.85 -1.38
C LEU A 77 -2.12 -1.52 -0.85
N ILE A 78 -1.78 -1.32 0.44
CA ILE A 78 -0.67 -2.01 1.09
C ILE A 78 -0.87 -3.53 1.03
N LYS A 79 -2.06 -4.02 1.39
CA LYS A 79 -2.37 -5.46 1.37
C LYS A 79 -2.29 -6.05 -0.03
N GLU A 80 -2.86 -5.38 -1.03
CA GLU A 80 -2.81 -5.81 -2.43
C GLU A 80 -1.36 -5.85 -2.96
N ALA A 81 -0.56 -4.81 -2.68
CA ALA A 81 0.84 -4.75 -3.10
C ALA A 81 1.69 -5.84 -2.41
N SER A 82 1.52 -6.00 -1.10
CA SER A 82 2.22 -7.02 -0.30
C SER A 82 1.88 -8.44 -0.76
N THR A 83 0.61 -8.70 -1.05
CA THR A 83 0.15 -10.01 -1.53
C THR A 83 0.78 -10.35 -2.87
N ALA A 84 0.86 -9.39 -3.80
CA ALA A 84 1.50 -9.59 -5.09
C ALA A 84 3.00 -9.93 -4.95
N LEU A 85 3.71 -9.23 -4.06
CA LEU A 85 5.12 -9.52 -3.77
C LEU A 85 5.32 -10.91 -3.16
N VAL A 86 4.49 -11.30 -2.20
CA VAL A 86 4.59 -12.62 -1.56
C VAL A 86 4.29 -13.74 -2.56
N ILE A 87 3.32 -13.57 -3.45
CA ILE A 87 3.03 -14.55 -4.52
C ILE A 87 4.24 -14.67 -5.46
N ARG A 88 4.84 -13.55 -5.89
CA ARG A 88 6.04 -13.58 -6.73
C ARG A 88 7.22 -14.24 -6.03
N LEU A 89 7.40 -14.01 -4.72
CA LEU A 89 8.46 -14.64 -3.94
C LEU A 89 8.28 -16.16 -3.84
N LYS A 90 7.03 -16.65 -3.71
CA LYS A 90 6.74 -18.10 -3.64
C LYS A 90 6.91 -18.84 -4.97
N ASN A 91 6.84 -18.13 -6.09
CA ASN A 91 6.94 -18.69 -7.44
C ASN A 91 8.34 -18.54 -8.05
N LYS A 92 9.31 -18.06 -7.27
CA LYS A 92 10.74 -18.06 -7.61
C LYS A 92 11.41 -19.28 -6.99
#